data_AF-A0AAD5JY07-F1
#
_entry.id   AF-A0AAD5JY07-F1
#
_cell.length_a   1.000
_cell.length_b   1.000
_cell.length_c   1.000
_cell.angle_alpha   90.00
_cell.angle_beta   90.00
_cell.angle_gamma   90.00
#
_symmetry.space_group_name_H-M   'P 1'
#
loop_
_entity.id
_entity.type
_entity.pdbx_description
1 polymer ?
#
loop_
_entity_poly.entity_id
_entity_poly.type
_entity_poly.pdbx_seq_one_letter_code
_entity_poly.pdbx_strand_id
1 'polypeptide(L)'
;MYSMFICKYLSAHYKTPVRTGSDRLSKVIFNHDFVKDIVINTLLDIPGNNDRIGNNEWSDRSRSDVVYEPVQSSLPIVVIEIPHHVNPDFL
;
A
#
# COMPACT_ATOMS: atom_id res chain seq x y z
N MET A 1 -3.19 16.03 8.14
CA MET A 1 -3.47 14.98 9.14
C MET A 1 -3.44 13.67 8.37
N TYR A 2 -2.35 12.90 8.48
CA TYR A 2 -2.20 11.64 7.73
C TYR A 2 -2.97 10.56 8.48
N SER A 3 -3.95 9.94 7.84
CA SER A 3 -4.61 8.76 8.40
C SER A 3 -3.76 7.54 8.08
N MET A 4 -2.90 7.15 9.03
CA MET A 4 -2.09 5.93 8.93
C MET A 4 -2.95 4.74 9.37
N PHE A 5 -3.46 3.97 8.41
CA PHE A 5 -4.07 2.68 8.70
C PHE A 5 -2.99 1.59 8.67
N ILE A 6 -2.70 1.02 9.85
CA ILE A 6 -1.68 0.00 10.04
C ILE A 6 -2.30 -1.38 9.77
N CYS A 7 -1.89 -2.04 8.68
CA CYS A 7 -2.08 -3.48 8.49
C CYS A 7 -0.83 -4.20 9.05
N LYS A 8 -0.96 -4.84 10.23
CA LYS A 8 0.09 -5.55 11.01
C LYS A 8 -0.13 -7.08 10.83
N TYR A 9 0.82 -8.03 10.87
CA TYR A 9 2.01 -8.32 11.72
C TYR A 9 2.75 -9.60 11.16
N LEU A 10 3.94 -10.03 11.67
CA LEU A 10 5.06 -11.00 11.29
C LEU A 10 5.06 -12.57 11.48
N SER A 11 5.44 -13.45 10.50
CA SER A 11 6.73 -14.21 10.30
C SER A 11 6.80 -15.74 10.53
N ALA A 12 7.23 -16.50 9.48
CA ALA A 12 8.12 -17.67 9.59
C ALA A 12 8.83 -18.04 8.25
N HIS A 13 10.16 -17.92 8.25
CA HIS A 13 11.20 -18.50 7.37
C HIS A 13 11.10 -18.34 5.83
N TYR A 14 11.36 -17.12 5.36
CA TYR A 14 11.94 -16.87 4.03
C TYR A 14 12.99 -15.77 4.17
N LYS A 15 14.08 -15.85 3.38
CA LYS A 15 15.20 -14.91 3.45
C LYS A 15 14.75 -13.55 2.90
N THR A 16 14.43 -12.63 3.80
CA THR A 16 13.92 -11.28 3.50
C THR A 16 14.82 -10.51 2.54
N PRO A 17 14.30 -9.85 1.50
CA PRO A 17 15.02 -8.77 0.85
C PRO A 17 15.25 -7.66 1.89
N VAL A 18 16.45 -7.11 1.95
CA VAL A 18 16.90 -6.09 2.92
C VAL A 18 16.08 -4.76 2.88
N ARG A 19 15.08 -4.66 2.00
CA ARG A 19 14.24 -3.45 1.78
C ARG A 19 12.75 -3.79 1.85
N THR A 20 12.02 -3.10 2.73
CA THR A 20 10.56 -2.91 2.61
C THR A 20 10.24 -2.26 1.25
N GLY A 21 9.05 -2.50 0.69
CA GLY A 21 8.72 -1.94 -0.62
C GLY A 21 9.28 -2.74 -1.81
N SER A 22 9.66 -4.01 -1.66
CA SER A 22 10.35 -4.80 -2.70
C SER A 22 9.52 -5.93 -3.30
N ASP A 23 8.32 -6.21 -2.77
CA ASP A 23 7.47 -7.24 -3.35
C ASP A 23 6.92 -6.77 -4.71
N ARG A 24 7.26 -7.50 -5.75
CA ARG A 24 6.87 -7.15 -7.13
C ARG A 24 5.49 -7.67 -7.47
N LEU A 25 5.09 -8.82 -6.93
CA LEU A 25 3.82 -9.44 -7.30
C LEU A 25 2.67 -8.61 -6.74
N SER A 26 2.73 -8.25 -5.46
CA SER A 26 1.66 -7.45 -4.88
C SER A 26 1.59 -6.07 -5.52
N LYS A 27 2.71 -5.44 -5.88
CA LYS A 27 2.67 -4.19 -6.66
C LYS A 27 1.91 -4.33 -7.96
N VAL A 28 2.09 -5.42 -8.70
CA VAL A 28 1.33 -5.66 -9.94
C VAL A 28 -0.15 -5.79 -9.67
N ILE A 29 -0.52 -6.53 -8.62
CA ILE A 29 -1.93 -6.74 -8.25
C ILE A 29 -2.58 -5.43 -7.81
N PHE A 30 -1.98 -4.71 -6.86
CA PHE A 30 -2.53 -3.48 -6.30
C PHE A 30 -2.48 -2.31 -7.28
N ASN A 31 -1.60 -2.32 -8.28
CA ASN A 31 -1.62 -1.30 -9.34
C ASN A 31 -2.63 -1.61 -10.44
N HIS A 32 -3.32 -2.75 -10.42
CA HIS A 32 -4.40 -3.02 -11.36
C HIS A 32 -5.62 -2.16 -11.02
N ASP A 33 -6.21 -1.49 -12.01
CA ASP A 33 -7.29 -0.52 -11.79
C ASP A 33 -8.49 -1.09 -11.02
N PHE A 34 -8.89 -2.33 -11.33
CA PHE A 34 -9.94 -3.03 -10.58
C PHE A 34 -9.63 -3.17 -9.08
N VAL A 35 -8.39 -3.50 -8.72
CA VAL A 35 -7.99 -3.68 -7.32
C VAL A 35 -7.88 -2.33 -6.63
N LYS A 36 -7.28 -1.33 -7.30
CA LYS A 36 -7.25 0.05 -6.81
C LYS A 36 -8.66 0.57 -6.53
N ASP A 37 -9.62 0.33 -7.42
CA ASP A 37 -11.01 0.76 -7.25
C ASP A 37 -11.66 0.13 -6.01
N ILE A 38 -11.48 -1.18 -5.83
CA ILE A 38 -11.92 -1.86 -4.60
C ILE A 38 -11.32 -1.21 -3.35
N VAL A 39 -9.99 -0.99 -3.35
CA VAL A 39 -9.28 -0.47 -2.17
C VAL A 39 -9.73 0.96 -1.85
N ILE A 40 -9.74 1.85 -2.84
CA ILE A 40 -10.14 3.24 -2.65
C ILE A 40 -11.60 3.34 -2.22
N ASN A 41 -12.49 2.62 -2.89
CA ASN A 41 -13.90 2.61 -2.52
C ASN A 41 -14.12 2.08 -1.09
N THR A 42 -13.44 1.00 -0.72
CA THR A 42 -13.57 0.42 0.63
C THR A 42 -13.04 1.35 1.72
N LEU A 43 -11.92 2.04 1.48
CA LEU A 43 -11.26 2.86 2.50
C LEU A 43 -11.86 4.26 2.62
N LEU A 44 -12.29 4.84 1.50
CA LEU A 44 -12.64 6.27 1.41
C LEU A 44 -14.09 6.51 0.97
N ASP A 45 -14.84 5.46 0.59
CA ASP A 45 -16.21 5.55 0.06
C ASP A 45 -16.33 6.47 -1.16
N ILE A 46 -15.32 6.43 -2.04
CA ILE A 46 -15.27 7.20 -3.29
C ILE A 46 -14.93 6.29 -4.48
N PRO A 47 -15.24 6.69 -5.73
CA PRO A 47 -14.77 5.99 -6.91
C PRO A 47 -13.24 6.01 -7.01
N GLY A 48 -12.60 4.90 -7.37
CA GLY A 48 -11.14 4.76 -7.44
C GLY A 48 -10.47 5.51 -8.59
N ASN A 49 -11.24 6.08 -9.51
CA ASN A 49 -10.72 7.00 -10.53
C ASN A 49 -10.35 8.38 -9.97
N ASN A 50 -10.70 8.66 -8.71
CA ASN A 50 -10.24 9.85 -7.99
C ASN A 50 -8.79 9.74 -7.51
N ASP A 51 -8.15 8.60 -7.76
CA ASP A 51 -6.78 8.29 -7.36
C ASP A 51 -5.95 7.73 -8.51
N ARG A 52 -4.67 8.10 -8.51
CA ARG A 52 -3.65 7.62 -9.45
C ARG A 52 -2.54 6.90 -8.69
N ILE A 53 -1.80 6.04 -9.38
CA ILE A 53 -0.60 5.43 -8.80
C ILE A 53 0.45 6.53 -8.62
N GLY A 54 0.89 6.72 -7.38
CA GLY A 54 1.84 7.75 -6.97
C GLY A 54 3.30 7.27 -7.00
N ASN A 55 4.21 8.19 -6.68
CA ASN A 55 5.61 7.81 -6.45
C ASN A 55 5.71 7.04 -5.12
N ASN A 56 6.40 5.90 -5.15
CA ASN A 56 6.56 5.05 -3.97
C ASN A 56 7.97 5.09 -3.37
N GLU A 57 8.83 6.01 -3.82
CA GLU A 57 10.12 6.33 -3.21
C GLU A 57 10.08 7.69 -2.52
N TRP A 58 10.47 7.69 -1.24
CA TRP A 58 10.47 8.86 -0.37
C TRP A 58 11.83 9.57 -0.37
N SER A 59 11.88 10.78 0.17
CA SER A 59 13.09 11.63 0.16
C SER A 59 14.28 11.05 0.91
N ASP A 60 14.04 10.14 1.86
CA ASP A 60 15.04 9.40 2.62
C ASP A 60 15.50 8.10 1.93
N ARG A 61 15.06 7.86 0.68
CA ARG A 61 15.29 6.62 -0.11
C ARG A 61 14.62 5.38 0.45
N SER A 62 13.75 5.53 1.45
CA SER A 62 12.81 4.48 1.81
C SER A 62 11.75 4.34 0.71
N ARG A 63 11.11 3.18 0.67
CA ARG A 63 10.10 2.88 -0.35
C ARG A 63 8.91 2.19 0.28
N SER A 64 7.73 2.61 -0.15
CA SER A 64 6.48 1.91 0.11
C SER A 64 6.21 0.86 -0.95
N ASP A 65 5.41 -0.15 -0.63
CA ASP A 65 4.95 -1.10 -1.65
C ASP A 65 4.09 -0.39 -2.69
N VAL A 66 3.00 0.26 -2.26
CA VAL A 66 2.07 0.98 -3.14
C VAL A 66 1.65 2.32 -2.54
N VAL A 67 1.52 3.32 -3.41
CA VAL A 67 1.03 4.65 -3.07
C VAL A 67 -0.06 5.01 -4.08
N TYR A 68 -1.24 5.39 -3.58
CA TYR A 68 -2.25 6.05 -4.37
C TYR A 68 -2.31 7.52 -3.98
N GLU A 69 -2.13 8.38 -4.98
CA GLU A 69 -2.23 9.82 -4.84
C GLU A 69 -3.59 10.28 -5.34
N PRO A 70 -4.30 11.13 -4.60
CA PRO A 70 -5.56 11.66 -5.06
C PRO A 70 -5.33 12.67 -6.19
N VAL A 71 -6.26 12.69 -7.14
CA VAL A 71 -6.30 13.68 -8.21
C VAL A 71 -6.70 15.06 -7.65
N GLN A 72 -7.51 15.09 -6.60
CA GLN A 72 -7.93 16.31 -5.89
C GLN A 72 -7.18 16.44 -4.56
N SER A 73 -6.59 17.60 -4.30
CA SER A 73 -5.76 17.85 -3.11
C SER A 73 -6.51 17.80 -1.76
N SER A 74 -7.85 17.77 -1.78
CA SER A 74 -8.70 17.65 -0.60
C SER A 74 -8.81 16.21 -0.07
N LEU A 75 -8.43 15.21 -0.86
CA LEU A 75 -8.48 13.80 -0.49
C LEU A 75 -7.14 13.34 0.14
N PRO A 76 -7.16 12.27 0.96
CA PRO A 76 -5.94 11.74 1.56
C PRO A 76 -5.11 10.90 0.57
N ILE A 77 -3.80 10.83 0.80
CA ILE A 77 -2.91 9.85 0.14
C ILE A 77 -3.11 8.49 0.83
N VAL A 78 -3.26 7.43 0.04
CA VAL A 78 -3.31 6.04 0.55
C VAL A 78 -1.95 5.39 0.33
N VAL A 79 -1.37 4.86 1.41
CA VAL A 79 -0.11 4.10 1.37
C VAL A 79 -0.41 2.68 1.82
N ILE A 80 -0.01 1.70 1.02
CA ILE A 80 -0.19 0.28 1.31
C ILE A 80 1.19 -0.35 1.46
N GLU A 81 1.39 -0.99 2.61
CA GLU A 81 2.58 -1.79 2.91
C GLU A 81 2.16 -3.24 3.07
N ILE A 82 2.91 -4.14 2.45
CA ILE A 82 2.53 -5.56 2.35
C ILE A 82 3.60 -6.34 3.10
N PRO A 83 3.31 -6.73 4.35
CA PRO A 83 4.28 -7.48 5.13
C PRO A 83 4.47 -8.87 4.52
N HIS A 84 5.71 -9.21 4.21
CA HIS A 84 6.09 -10.55 3.73
C HIS A 84 5.90 -11.65 4.81
N HIS A 85 5.62 -11.25 6.05
CA HIS A 85 5.59 -12.09 7.22
C HIS A 85 4.29 -11.79 7.96
N VAL A 86 3.44 -12.82 8.13
CA VAL A 86 2.15 -12.76 8.85
C VAL A 86 2.29 -13.35 10.26
N ASN A 87 1.84 -12.66 11.31
CA ASN A 87 1.93 -13.14 12.69
C ASN A 87 1.01 -14.30 12.93
N PRO A 88 1.52 -15.45 13.39
CA PRO A 88 0.65 -16.54 13.78
C PRO A 88 -0.34 -16.13 14.87
N ASP A 89 -0.01 -15.17 15.75
CA ASP A 89 -0.94 -14.69 16.80
C ASP A 89 -2.05 -13.75 16.27
N PHE A 90 -2.09 -13.49 14.96
CA PHE A 90 -3.08 -12.65 14.29
C PHE A 90 -4.18 -13.46 13.59
N LEU A 91 -4.11 -14.79 13.67
CA LEU A 91 -5.18 -15.74 13.32
C LEU A 91 -5.88 -16.25 14.58
#